data_AF-A0A9E7SD37-F1
#
_entry.id   AF-A0A9E7SD37-F1
#
_cell.length_a   1.000
_cell.length_b   1.000
_cell.length_c   1.000
_cell.angle_alpha   90.00
_cell.angle_beta   90.00
_cell.angle_gamma   90.00
#
_symmetry.space_group_name_H-M   'P 1'
#
loop_
_entity.id
_entity.type
_entity.pdbx_description
1 polymer ?
#
loop_
_entity_poly.entity_id
_entity_poly.type
_entity_poly.pdbx_seq_one_letter_code
_entity_poly.pdbx_strand_id
1 'polypeptide(L)'
;MMDYVNGLWVNPRKVPNINSELNEDQPFITPEGNELWFTGQSRLGYPGPAIFRSLKTKDGWREPEEIVSNFAGEPVLDAQGNLYFVHHYVTKNMKIIEADIYVAYKK
;
A
#
# COMPACT_ATOMS: atom_id res chain seq x y z
N MET A 1 -0.07 -13.68 9.12
CA MET A 1 0.64 -13.53 10.41
C MET A 1 1.54 -14.74 10.57
N MET A 2 2.82 -14.52 10.86
CA MET A 2 3.67 -15.60 11.39
C MET A 2 3.13 -15.97 12.77
N ASP A 3 3.21 -17.25 13.11
CA ASP A 3 2.92 -17.66 14.48
C ASP A 3 4.15 -17.30 15.34
N TYR A 4 3.95 -16.62 16.46
CA TYR A 4 5.02 -16.35 17.41
C TYR A 4 4.99 -17.44 18.48
N VAL A 5 5.88 -18.42 18.35
CA VAL A 5 5.92 -19.63 19.17
C VAL A 5 7.28 -19.73 19.85
N ASN A 6 7.30 -19.80 21.18
CA ASN A 6 8.52 -19.95 21.99
C ASN A 6 9.61 -18.90 21.69
N GLY A 7 9.23 -17.66 21.46
CA GLY A 7 10.18 -16.57 21.18
C GLY A 7 10.62 -16.47 19.72
N LEU A 8 10.07 -17.31 18.83
CA LEU A 8 10.45 -17.38 17.43
C LEU A 8 9.26 -17.11 16.53
N TRP A 9 9.51 -16.41 15.43
CA TRP A 9 8.57 -16.28 14.33
C TRP A 9 8.65 -17.51 13.43
N VAL A 10 7.53 -18.18 13.21
CA VAL A 10 7.47 -19.40 12.39
C VAL A 10 6.35 -19.34 11.35
N ASN A 11 6.56 -20.06 10.23
CA ASN A 11 5.56 -20.33 9.18
C ASN A 11 4.79 -19.10 8.68
N PRO A 12 5.38 -18.24 7.83
CA PRO A 12 4.65 -17.13 7.23
C PRO A 12 3.50 -17.63 6.36
N ARG A 13 2.40 -16.86 6.34
CA ARG A 13 1.23 -17.14 5.52
C ARG A 13 0.87 -15.89 4.73
N LYS A 14 0.49 -16.07 3.45
CA LYS A 14 -0.06 -15.00 2.63
C LYS A 14 -1.28 -14.37 3.31
N VAL A 15 -1.46 -13.08 3.10
CA VAL A 15 -2.65 -12.36 3.55
C VAL A 15 -3.75 -12.57 2.50
N PRO A 16 -4.88 -13.22 2.85
CA PRO A 16 -5.98 -13.42 1.89
C PRO A 16 -6.47 -12.10 1.30
N ASN A 17 -6.91 -12.12 0.04
CA ASN A 17 -7.48 -10.99 -0.72
C ASN A 17 -6.53 -9.82 -1.01
N ILE A 18 -5.32 -9.81 -0.45
CA ILE A 18 -4.35 -8.71 -0.68
C ILE A 18 -3.44 -9.00 -1.87
N ASN A 19 -2.92 -10.23 -1.93
CA ASN A 19 -1.88 -10.62 -2.88
C ASN A 19 -2.47 -10.79 -4.28
N SER A 20 -1.75 -10.36 -5.31
CA SER A 20 -2.08 -10.63 -6.72
C SER A 20 -0.98 -11.43 -7.42
N GLU A 21 -1.09 -11.58 -8.75
CA GLU A 21 -0.01 -12.12 -9.59
C GLU A 21 1.11 -11.09 -9.85
N LEU A 22 0.89 -9.84 -9.45
CA LEU A 22 1.87 -8.75 -9.52
C LEU A 22 2.60 -8.62 -8.17
N ASN A 23 3.33 -7.53 -8.00
CA ASN A 23 4.04 -7.24 -6.76
C ASN A 23 3.18 -6.37 -5.83
N GLU A 24 3.18 -6.72 -4.55
CA GLU A 24 2.71 -5.89 -3.44
C GLU A 24 3.86 -5.68 -2.45
N ASP A 25 4.12 -4.44 -2.06
CA ASP A 25 5.20 -4.07 -1.16
C ASP A 25 4.81 -2.94 -0.19
N GLN A 26 5.69 -2.70 0.79
CA GLN A 26 5.62 -1.58 1.74
C GLN A 26 4.26 -1.45 2.44
N PRO A 27 3.81 -2.49 3.16
CA PRO A 27 2.54 -2.47 3.85
C PRO A 27 2.57 -1.52 5.05
N PHE A 28 1.48 -0.80 5.25
CA PHE A 28 1.20 0.06 6.40
C PHE A 28 -0.20 -0.26 6.93
N ILE A 29 -0.32 -0.52 8.24
CA ILE A 29 -1.61 -0.73 8.89
C ILE A 29 -1.89 0.50 9.76
N THR A 30 -3.10 1.05 9.68
CA THR A 30 -3.52 2.18 10.52
C THR A 30 -3.45 1.83 12.02
N PRO A 31 -3.27 2.80 12.92
CA PRO A 31 -3.23 2.54 14.36
C PRO A 31 -4.45 1.78 14.89
N GLU A 32 -5.64 2.04 14.33
CA GLU A 32 -6.89 1.37 14.67
C GLU A 32 -6.98 -0.05 14.10
N GLY A 33 -6.04 -0.44 13.23
CA GLY A 33 -5.93 -1.76 12.64
C GLY A 33 -7.04 -2.11 11.65
N ASN A 34 -7.78 -1.10 11.15
CA ASN A 34 -8.94 -1.26 10.29
C ASN A 34 -8.65 -1.01 8.80
N GLU A 35 -7.50 -0.43 8.45
CA GLU A 35 -7.08 -0.22 7.06
C GLU A 35 -5.65 -0.76 6.86
N LEU A 36 -5.43 -1.44 5.73
CA LEU A 36 -4.13 -1.86 5.24
C LEU A 36 -3.86 -1.09 3.95
N TRP A 37 -2.80 -0.30 3.97
CA TRP A 37 -2.28 0.43 2.84
C TRP A 37 -1.02 -0.28 2.33
N PHE A 38 -0.79 -0.28 1.03
CA PHE A 38 0.40 -0.88 0.44
C PHE A 38 0.64 -0.31 -0.95
N THR A 39 1.82 -0.55 -1.48
CA THR A 39 2.18 -0.22 -2.86
C THR A 39 2.06 -1.45 -3.73
N GLY A 40 1.56 -1.29 -4.96
CA GLY A 40 1.47 -2.37 -5.93
C GLY A 40 1.41 -1.85 -7.35
N GLN A 41 1.51 -2.73 -8.33
CA GLN A 41 1.36 -2.32 -9.74
C GLN A 41 -0.09 -1.86 -9.99
N SER A 42 -0.25 -0.71 -10.65
CA SER A 42 -1.57 -0.17 -10.99
C SER A 42 -2.41 -1.21 -11.77
N ARG A 43 -3.67 -1.33 -11.36
CA ARG A 43 -4.69 -2.23 -11.92
C ARG A 43 -5.71 -1.47 -12.76
N LEU A 44 -5.71 -0.13 -12.69
CA LEU A 44 -6.54 0.76 -13.50
C LEU A 44 -5.93 1.12 -14.87
N GLY A 45 -4.77 0.55 -15.22
CA GLY A 45 -4.10 0.76 -16.51
C GLY A 45 -3.12 1.93 -16.53
N TYR A 46 -2.92 2.61 -15.41
CA TYR A 46 -1.85 3.61 -15.26
C TYR A 46 -0.47 2.95 -15.22
N PRO A 47 0.58 3.63 -15.73
CA PRO A 47 1.95 3.15 -15.64
C PRO A 47 2.47 3.19 -14.19
N GLY A 48 3.37 2.27 -13.88
CA GLY A 48 4.13 2.26 -12.63
C GLY A 48 3.33 1.83 -11.39
N PRO A 49 3.92 1.98 -10.19
CA PRO A 49 3.27 1.64 -8.95
C PRO A 49 2.10 2.58 -8.62
N ALA A 50 1.21 2.07 -7.79
CA ALA A 50 0.05 2.74 -7.23
C ALA A 50 -0.11 2.35 -5.75
N ILE A 51 -0.79 3.22 -5.02
CA ILE A 51 -1.14 3.02 -3.61
C ILE A 51 -2.51 2.38 -3.54
N PHE A 52 -2.60 1.28 -2.82
CA PHE A 52 -3.83 0.55 -2.55
C PHE A 52 -4.23 0.66 -1.09
N ARG A 53 -5.54 0.57 -0.84
CA ARG A 53 -6.13 0.45 0.50
C ARG A 53 -7.09 -0.74 0.55
N SER A 54 -6.94 -1.58 1.55
CA SER A 54 -7.91 -2.61 1.92
C SER A 54 -8.50 -2.33 3.30
N LEU A 55 -9.81 -2.52 3.44
CA LEU A 55 -10.52 -2.38 4.71
C LEU A 55 -10.63 -3.73 5.42
N LYS A 56 -10.41 -3.74 6.73
CA LYS A 56 -10.60 -4.92 7.58
C LYS A 56 -12.08 -5.10 7.91
N THR A 57 -12.54 -6.34 7.83
CA THR A 57 -13.89 -6.77 8.20
C THR A 57 -13.83 -7.91 9.20
N LYS A 58 -14.99 -8.38 9.66
CA LYS A 58 -15.10 -9.58 10.49
C LYS A 58 -14.52 -10.83 9.82
N ASP A 59 -14.53 -10.89 8.49
CA ASP A 59 -14.10 -12.05 7.70
C ASP A 59 -12.67 -11.90 7.15
N GLY A 60 -11.97 -10.80 7.50
CA GLY A 60 -10.63 -10.49 7.04
C GLY A 60 -10.55 -9.23 6.19
N TRP A 61 -9.49 -9.09 5.42
CA TRP A 61 -9.28 -7.94 4.53
C TRP A 61 -10.18 -8.04 3.29
N ARG A 62 -10.76 -6.92 2.86
CA ARG A 62 -11.51 -6.84 1.60
C ARG A 62 -10.54 -6.79 0.41
N GLU A 63 -11.09 -6.98 -0.78
CA GLU A 63 -10.39 -6.64 -2.02
C GLU A 63 -9.87 -5.19 -1.95
N PRO A 64 -8.60 -4.95 -2.29
CA PRO A 64 -7.99 -3.64 -2.18
C PRO A 64 -8.45 -2.70 -3.30
N GLU A 65 -8.67 -1.44 -2.94
CA GLU A 65 -9.02 -0.34 -3.83
C GLU A 65 -7.74 0.44 -4.19
N GLU A 66 -7.54 0.75 -5.47
CA GLU A 66 -6.47 1.67 -5.91
C GLU A 66 -6.88 3.10 -5.56
N ILE A 67 -6.05 3.80 -4.76
CA ILE A 67 -6.34 5.13 -4.21
C ILE A 67 -5.54 6.23 -4.92
N VAL A 68 -4.26 5.98 -5.18
CA VAL A 68 -3.37 6.91 -5.89
C VAL A 68 -2.58 6.15 -6.94
N SER A 69 -2.74 6.55 -8.20
CA SER A 69 -2.07 5.94 -9.35
C SER A 69 -0.87 6.76 -9.82
N ASN A 70 -0.19 6.29 -10.88
CA ASN A 70 0.92 6.98 -11.56
C ASN A 70 2.16 7.17 -10.68
N PHE A 71 2.95 6.11 -10.51
CA PHE A 71 4.23 6.15 -9.80
C PHE A 71 4.17 6.64 -8.35
N ALA A 72 3.07 6.30 -7.67
CA ALA A 72 2.87 6.56 -6.26
C ALA A 72 3.17 5.29 -5.43
N GLY A 73 3.80 5.47 -4.26
CA GLY A 73 4.09 4.36 -3.36
C GLY A 73 4.48 4.81 -1.95
N GLU A 74 4.93 3.87 -1.12
CA GLU A 74 5.39 4.10 0.25
C GLU A 74 4.35 4.78 1.16
N PRO A 75 3.09 4.32 1.19
CA PRO A 75 2.03 5.02 1.91
C PRO A 75 2.18 4.88 3.42
N VAL A 76 2.03 6.00 4.12
CA VAL A 76 1.80 6.03 5.58
C VAL A 76 0.74 7.09 5.92
N LEU A 77 0.02 6.90 7.03
CA LEU A 77 -0.97 7.87 7.49
C LEU A 77 -0.57 8.47 8.84
N ASP A 78 -0.87 9.75 9.03
CA ASP A 78 -0.89 10.36 10.36
C ASP A 78 -2.19 10.03 11.13
N ALA A 79 -2.25 10.47 12.39
CA ALA A 79 -3.40 10.24 13.26
C ALA A 79 -4.68 10.97 12.83
N GLN A 80 -4.59 11.94 11.92
CA GLN A 80 -5.76 12.61 11.32
C GLN A 80 -6.24 11.88 10.06
N GLY A 81 -5.50 10.86 9.62
CA GLY A 81 -5.75 10.11 8.40
C GLY A 81 -5.26 10.81 7.14
N ASN A 82 -4.35 11.79 7.26
CA ASN A 82 -3.68 12.36 6.08
C ASN A 82 -2.68 11.33 5.55
N LEU A 83 -2.68 11.13 4.24
CA LEU A 83 -1.82 10.17 3.56
C LEU A 83 -0.53 10.85 3.13
N TYR A 84 0.60 10.34 3.58
CA TYR A 84 1.94 10.70 3.10
C TYR A 84 2.46 9.57 2.22
N PHE A 85 3.11 9.92 1.12
CA PHE A 85 3.55 8.95 0.13
C PHE A 85 4.66 9.49 -0.76
N VAL A 86 5.48 8.62 -1.33
CA VAL A 86 6.44 8.99 -2.37
C VAL A 86 5.73 9.01 -3.73
N HIS A 87 6.00 10.06 -4.51
CA HIS A 87 5.54 10.15 -5.89
C HIS A 87 6.73 10.43 -6.81
N HIS A 88 6.88 9.62 -7.85
CA HIS A 88 7.95 9.83 -8.83
C HIS A 88 7.42 10.58 -10.04
N TYR A 89 8.02 11.74 -10.36
CA TYR A 89 7.75 12.35 -11.66
C TYR A 89 8.64 11.71 -12.71
N VAL A 90 8.00 11.22 -13.76
CA VAL A 90 8.69 10.61 -14.89
C VAL A 90 8.51 11.44 -16.15
N THR A 91 9.57 11.50 -16.95
CA THR A 91 9.47 12.02 -18.33
C THR A 91 8.61 11.10 -19.19
N LYS A 92 8.20 11.57 -20.39
CA LYS A 92 7.51 10.74 -21.39
C LYS A 92 8.28 9.47 -21.78
N ASN A 93 9.60 9.44 -21.60
CA ASN A 93 10.46 8.30 -21.89
C ASN A 93 10.73 7.44 -20.64
N MET A 94 9.90 7.54 -19.60
CA MET A 94 9.99 6.74 -18.37
C MET A 94 11.27 6.97 -17.54
N LYS A 95 12.02 8.03 -17.84
CA LYS A 95 13.13 8.47 -16.98
C LYS A 95 12.58 9.20 -15.77
N ILE A 96 12.92 8.74 -14.57
CA ILE A 96 12.62 9.43 -13.30
C ILE A 96 13.34 10.78 -13.30
N ILE A 97 12.57 11.83 -13.01
CA ILE A 97 13.03 13.21 -12.83
C ILE A 97 13.30 13.45 -11.35
N GLU A 98 12.33 13.13 -10.50
CA GLU A 98 12.38 13.26 -9.04
C GLU A 98 11.54 12.20 -8.36
N ALA A 99 11.78 12.04 -7.06
CA ALA A 99 11.01 11.21 -6.16
C ALA A 99 10.93 11.96 -4.82
N ASP A 100 9.81 12.62 -4.59
CA ASP A 100 9.58 13.45 -3.40
C ASP A 100 8.41 12.90 -2.57
N ILE A 101 8.34 13.34 -1.32
CA ILE A 101 7.27 12.98 -0.39
C ILE A 101 6.14 14.00 -0.51
N TYR A 102 4.93 13.51 -0.79
CA TYR A 102 3.71 14.28 -0.90
C TYR A 102 2.75 13.94 0.25
N VAL A 103 1.83 14.87 0.52
CA VAL A 103 0.74 14.68 1.48
C VAL A 103 -0.61 14.95 0.82
N ALA A 104 -1.57 14.05 1.04
CA ALA A 104 -2.98 14.22 0.72
C ALA A 104 -3.77 14.34 2.02
N TYR A 105 -4.33 15.53 2.25
CA TYR A 105 -5.10 15.82 3.47
C TYR A 105 -6.50 15.22 3.40
N LYS A 106 -6.90 14.51 4.45
CA LYS A 106 -8.26 14.02 4.63
C LYS A 106 -9.13 15.21 5.07
N LYS A 107 -10.19 15.49 4.30
CA LYS A 107 -11.16 16.55 4.61
C LYS A 107 -12.34 16.02 5.42
#